data_AF-A0A970LVR9-F1
#
_entry.id   AF-A0A970LVR9-F1
#
_cell.length_a   1.000
_cell.length_b   1.000
_cell.length_c   1.000
_cell.angle_alpha   90.00
_cell.angle_beta   90.00
_cell.angle_gamma   90.00
#
_symmetry.space_group_name_H-M   'P 1'
#
loop_
_entity.id
_entity.type
_entity.pdbx_description
1 polymer ?
#
loop_
_entity_poly.entity_id
_entity_poly.type
_entity_poly.pdbx_seq_one_letter_code
_entity_poly.pdbx_strand_id
1 'polypeptide(L)'
;MEPAYPEAQPDGLISGMESFYELPYDGNVTLSVPEDSGIKFQWYLRKGDGGEDSEIEGATSSTYTLPLLQSNMNGWKYYCKIIEDDDPDMIDYYMTTPVTLNLAGEGTKVHEVKTAGELEEAMDKITAGDWDGHTIKLTADITLNTPLFLYDHRATIDLNGHDLTISPAAGSEPNVNPTSSKPEIASVYLLRGKLSLTGEGRFNITPGEGTDYGIYAHNGVIMADNVTLANGNAAVYAAEGSTVEIKGNISATGKDVSAIECFTGSIVKVAGNVSAEGESSCGIYAESNNENNVKVEISGNLAVSCDNSKAAFLGGEWTFLRVVGNVSAAGLGAAGIMAGGGNADSKCTAFVQGSITADTTGVMVWNLADVRVFGNVTVTGEGANAVHSTGGMVYVYGDITADGKNGTGIYAESWDLTDPVTGAMVKADGKITAFTPLKLDGMAMNENEHENNSTYQGFLTFSDETNFVWTAEGSFVILTPQSPPTGDVSGIIHYSFLLLITAGIMNIKYKNKRSISA
;
A
#
# COMPACT_ATOMS: atom_id res chain seq x y z
N MET A 1 -53.96 58.95 34.65
CA MET A 1 -53.00 58.84 33.53
C MET A 1 -52.39 57.47 33.65
N GLU A 2 -52.62 56.66 32.64
CA GLU A 2 -52.10 55.31 32.47
C GLU A 2 -50.61 55.43 32.07
N PRO A 3 -49.67 54.66 32.65
CA PRO A 3 -48.28 54.73 32.22
C PRO A 3 -48.16 54.13 30.82
N ALA A 4 -47.51 54.87 29.92
CA ALA A 4 -47.21 54.41 28.58
C ALA A 4 -46.34 53.15 28.63
N TYR A 5 -46.68 52.16 27.81
CA TYR A 5 -45.86 50.99 27.55
C TYR A 5 -44.55 51.43 26.85
N PRO A 6 -43.39 50.82 27.18
CA PRO A 6 -42.16 51.12 26.48
C PRO A 6 -42.24 50.70 25.01
N GLU A 7 -41.54 51.44 24.18
CA GLU A 7 -41.45 51.32 22.72
C GLU A 7 -41.14 49.90 22.25
N ALA A 8 -41.61 49.59 21.04
CA ALA A 8 -41.35 48.33 20.36
C ALA A 8 -39.85 48.03 20.34
N GLN A 9 -39.47 46.81 20.75
CA GLN A 9 -38.08 46.37 20.75
C GLN A 9 -37.48 46.54 19.35
N PRO A 10 -36.37 47.28 19.21
CA PRO A 10 -35.74 47.46 17.91
C PRO A 10 -35.20 46.13 17.40
N ASP A 11 -35.86 45.58 16.39
CA ASP A 11 -35.49 44.33 15.75
C ASP A 11 -34.12 44.45 15.05
N GLY A 12 -33.22 43.50 15.32
CA GLY A 12 -31.97 43.34 14.55
C GLY A 12 -30.80 44.24 14.95
N LEU A 13 -30.76 44.74 16.20
CA LEU A 13 -29.65 45.56 16.70
C LEU A 13 -28.33 44.80 16.90
N ILE A 14 -28.37 43.49 17.12
CA ILE A 14 -27.15 42.68 17.29
C ILE A 14 -26.62 42.26 15.92
N SER A 15 -25.35 42.56 15.68
CA SER A 15 -24.59 42.13 14.51
C SER A 15 -23.45 41.17 14.91
N GLY A 16 -22.89 40.44 13.93
CA GLY A 16 -21.74 39.54 14.14
C GLY A 16 -22.09 38.07 14.41
N MET A 17 -23.38 37.72 14.49
CA MET A 17 -23.85 36.32 14.50
C MET A 17 -24.17 35.87 13.08
N GLU A 18 -23.53 34.80 12.62
CA GLU A 18 -23.83 34.15 11.35
C GLU A 18 -25.06 33.23 11.45
N SER A 19 -25.57 32.81 10.31
CA SER A 19 -26.72 31.89 10.25
C SER A 19 -26.45 30.52 10.90
N PHE A 20 -25.22 30.02 10.80
CA PHE A 20 -24.72 28.85 11.53
C PHE A 20 -23.18 28.81 11.58
N TYR A 21 -22.64 28.01 12.49
CA TYR A 21 -21.20 27.68 12.57
C TYR A 21 -21.01 26.16 12.59
N GLU A 22 -20.00 25.67 11.89
CA GLU A 22 -19.61 24.25 11.90
C GLU A 22 -18.51 24.03 12.93
N LEU A 23 -18.68 23.01 13.78
CA LEU A 23 -17.72 22.64 14.81
C LEU A 23 -16.70 21.62 14.30
N PRO A 24 -15.43 21.69 14.78
CA PRO A 24 -14.88 22.74 15.63
C PRO A 24 -14.72 24.05 14.86
N TYR A 25 -15.06 25.16 15.51
CA TYR A 25 -14.92 26.50 14.95
C TYR A 25 -13.69 27.17 15.58
N ASP A 26 -12.72 27.54 14.75
CA ASP A 26 -11.44 28.16 15.15
C ASP A 26 -11.44 29.70 15.06
N GLY A 27 -12.52 30.29 14.53
CA GLY A 27 -12.74 31.73 14.52
C GLY A 27 -13.27 32.28 15.86
N ASN A 28 -13.28 33.60 15.97
CA ASN A 28 -13.94 34.30 17.07
C ASN A 28 -15.30 34.85 16.61
N VAL A 29 -16.36 34.56 17.36
CA VAL A 29 -17.67 35.20 17.15
C VAL A 29 -17.75 36.41 18.07
N THR A 30 -17.80 37.62 17.49
CA THR A 30 -17.95 38.86 18.25
C THR A 30 -19.26 39.52 17.91
N LEU A 31 -20.15 39.55 18.89
CA LEU A 31 -21.42 40.25 18.80
C LEU A 31 -21.20 41.73 19.06
N SER A 32 -21.93 42.58 18.33
CA SER A 32 -21.82 44.03 18.46
C SER A 32 -23.20 44.68 18.41
N VAL A 33 -23.41 45.67 19.28
CA VAL A 33 -24.52 46.63 19.21
C VAL A 33 -23.98 48.02 18.84
N PRO A 34 -24.79 48.91 18.24
CA PRO A 34 -24.37 50.28 17.97
C PRO A 34 -23.93 51.00 19.25
N GLU A 35 -22.80 51.70 19.18
CA GLU A 35 -22.27 52.48 20.29
C GLU A 35 -22.68 53.94 20.14
N ASP A 36 -23.27 54.52 21.20
CA ASP A 36 -23.57 55.95 21.29
C ASP A 36 -23.06 56.52 22.63
N SER A 37 -22.80 57.82 22.67
CA SER A 37 -22.26 58.48 23.85
C SER A 37 -23.28 58.53 24.98
N GLY A 38 -22.92 58.05 26.17
CA GLY A 38 -23.80 58.07 27.36
C GLY A 38 -24.57 56.77 27.59
N ILE A 39 -24.45 55.79 26.72
CA ILE A 39 -25.14 54.49 26.84
C ILE A 39 -24.29 53.48 27.63
N LYS A 40 -24.93 52.70 28.50
CA LYS A 40 -24.33 51.54 29.20
C LYS A 40 -24.91 50.24 28.66
N PHE A 41 -24.08 49.20 28.62
CA PHE A 41 -24.45 47.88 28.11
C PHE A 41 -24.35 46.81 29.19
N GLN A 42 -25.18 45.78 29.07
CA GLN A 42 -25.04 44.54 29.83
C GLN A 42 -25.51 43.37 28.97
N TRP A 43 -24.62 42.40 28.70
CA TRP A 43 -24.96 41.20 27.93
C TRP A 43 -25.59 40.11 28.80
N TYR A 44 -26.48 39.35 28.18
CA TYR A 44 -27.21 38.24 28.78
C TYR A 44 -27.18 37.00 27.88
N LEU A 45 -27.26 35.84 28.53
CA LEU A 45 -27.31 34.53 27.91
C LEU A 45 -28.54 33.77 28.40
N ARG A 46 -29.26 33.17 27.45
CA ARG A 46 -30.27 32.14 27.69
C ARG A 46 -29.81 30.82 27.09
N LYS A 47 -29.71 29.77 27.92
CA LYS A 47 -29.26 28.44 27.50
C LYS A 47 -30.43 27.62 26.95
N GLY A 48 -30.46 27.41 25.64
CA GLY A 48 -31.50 26.60 24.96
C GLY A 48 -32.92 27.17 25.05
N ASP A 49 -33.91 26.42 24.56
CA ASP A 49 -35.30 26.87 24.41
C ASP A 49 -36.14 26.89 25.72
N GLY A 50 -35.50 26.83 26.88
CA GLY A 50 -36.19 26.92 28.18
C GLY A 50 -35.31 27.35 29.36
N GLY A 51 -34.08 27.83 29.10
CA GLY A 51 -33.20 28.32 30.14
C GLY A 51 -33.67 29.66 30.73
N GLU A 52 -33.28 29.92 31.97
CA GLU A 52 -33.42 31.25 32.56
C GLU A 52 -32.39 32.23 31.98
N ASP A 53 -32.78 33.50 32.01
CA ASP A 53 -31.97 34.63 31.58
C ASP A 53 -30.88 34.89 32.60
N SER A 54 -29.62 34.77 32.19
CA SER A 54 -28.46 34.98 33.07
C SER A 54 -27.59 36.12 32.57
N GLU A 55 -27.22 37.01 33.47
CA GLU A 55 -26.27 38.08 33.20
C GLU A 55 -24.88 37.50 32.94
N ILE A 56 -24.20 37.97 31.90
CA ILE A 56 -22.81 37.62 31.63
C ILE A 56 -21.94 38.61 32.40
N GLU A 57 -21.39 38.15 33.54
CA GLU A 57 -20.63 38.99 34.47
C GLU A 57 -19.49 39.76 33.76
N GLY A 58 -19.47 41.08 33.93
CA GLY A 58 -18.45 41.96 33.39
C GLY A 58 -18.56 42.27 31.88
N ALA A 59 -19.53 41.69 31.17
CA ALA A 59 -19.78 42.00 29.77
C ALA A 59 -20.58 43.30 29.63
N THR A 60 -19.91 44.44 29.84
CA THR A 60 -20.53 45.79 29.83
C THR A 60 -20.13 46.66 28.64
N SER A 61 -19.47 46.09 27.63
CA SER A 61 -19.05 46.80 26.41
C SER A 61 -20.10 46.71 25.31
N SER A 62 -20.01 47.60 24.30
CA SER A 62 -20.82 47.57 23.06
C SER A 62 -20.60 46.30 22.23
N THR A 63 -19.58 45.50 22.58
CA THR A 63 -19.26 44.22 21.95
C THR A 63 -19.10 43.10 22.97
N TYR A 64 -19.35 41.87 22.55
CA TYR A 64 -19.11 40.66 23.33
C TYR A 64 -18.57 39.54 22.45
N THR A 65 -17.37 39.06 22.75
CA THR A 65 -16.77 37.90 22.07
C THR A 65 -17.17 36.62 22.80
N LEU A 66 -17.77 35.68 22.08
CA LEU A 66 -18.15 34.37 22.61
C LEU A 66 -16.92 33.57 23.03
N PRO A 67 -17.02 32.70 24.06
CA PRO A 67 -16.00 31.70 24.33
C PRO A 67 -15.91 30.69 23.18
N LEU A 68 -14.88 29.83 23.20
CA LEU A 68 -14.72 28.74 22.22
C LEU A 68 -16.02 27.95 22.09
N LEU A 69 -16.52 27.81 20.86
CA LEU A 69 -17.82 27.20 20.60
C LEU A 69 -17.78 25.70 20.90
N GLN A 70 -18.77 25.22 21.66
CA GLN A 70 -18.95 23.81 22.03
C GLN A 70 -20.33 23.33 21.61
N SER A 71 -20.49 22.05 21.29
CA SER A 71 -21.76 21.51 20.76
C SER A 71 -22.96 21.69 21.71
N ASN A 72 -22.73 21.71 23.02
CA ASN A 72 -23.75 22.00 24.04
C ASN A 72 -24.23 23.48 24.04
N MET A 73 -23.58 24.36 23.28
CA MET A 73 -23.96 25.75 23.08
C MET A 73 -24.99 25.95 21.96
N ASN A 74 -25.31 24.89 21.20
CA ASN A 74 -26.30 24.98 20.13
C ASN A 74 -27.67 25.41 20.68
N GLY A 75 -28.29 26.41 20.04
CA GLY A 75 -29.56 26.99 20.46
C GLY A 75 -29.46 28.00 21.61
N TRP A 76 -28.25 28.34 22.08
CA TRP A 76 -28.07 29.42 23.06
C TRP A 76 -28.45 30.76 22.43
N LYS A 77 -29.12 31.62 23.20
CA LYS A 77 -29.60 32.93 22.76
C LYS A 77 -28.86 34.04 23.50
N TYR A 78 -28.35 34.99 22.76
CA TYR A 78 -27.62 36.15 23.28
C TYR A 78 -28.41 37.42 23.01
N TYR A 79 -28.49 38.30 24.00
CA TYR A 79 -29.14 39.60 23.87
C TYR A 79 -28.46 40.61 24.80
N CYS A 80 -28.63 41.90 24.51
CA CYS A 80 -28.01 42.99 25.24
C CYS A 80 -29.10 43.87 25.86
N LYS A 81 -28.90 44.26 27.13
CA LYS A 81 -29.63 45.35 27.75
C LYS A 81 -28.91 46.65 27.44
N ILE A 82 -29.62 47.59 26.83
CA ILE A 82 -29.11 48.93 26.53
C ILE A 82 -29.76 49.89 27.53
N ILE A 83 -28.93 50.63 28.25
CA ILE A 83 -29.36 51.55 29.31
C ILE A 83 -28.98 52.95 28.86
N GLU A 84 -30.00 53.77 28.62
CA GLU A 84 -29.84 55.17 28.24
C GLU A 84 -29.78 56.03 29.51
N ASP A 85 -28.75 56.85 29.63
CA ASP A 85 -28.50 57.68 30.83
C ASP A 85 -28.78 59.16 30.52
N ASP A 86 -29.96 59.42 29.96
CA ASP A 86 -30.36 60.77 29.53
C ASP A 86 -31.25 61.50 30.56
N ASP A 87 -31.78 60.79 31.58
CA ASP A 87 -32.59 61.39 32.66
C ASP A 87 -32.24 60.80 34.05
N PRO A 88 -31.72 61.61 35.00
CA PRO A 88 -31.43 61.14 36.36
C PRO A 88 -32.68 60.72 37.18
N ASP A 89 -33.90 61.03 36.71
CA ASP A 89 -35.17 60.67 37.36
C ASP A 89 -35.92 59.51 36.65
N MET A 90 -35.44 59.03 35.49
CA MET A 90 -35.95 57.82 34.82
C MET A 90 -34.82 57.05 34.11
N ILE A 91 -34.52 55.83 34.59
CA ILE A 91 -33.70 54.88 33.84
C ILE A 91 -34.58 54.26 32.76
N ASP A 92 -34.40 54.69 31.51
CA ASP A 92 -34.97 53.97 30.37
C ASP A 92 -34.01 52.87 29.94
N TYR A 93 -34.56 51.69 29.68
CA TYR A 93 -33.79 50.57 29.16
C TYR A 93 -34.66 49.74 28.24
N TYR A 94 -34.02 49.20 27.22
CA TYR A 94 -34.63 48.18 26.37
C TYR A 94 -33.70 47.00 26.18
N MET A 95 -34.31 45.86 25.86
CA MET A 95 -33.62 44.64 25.54
C MET A 95 -33.63 44.47 24.02
N THR A 96 -32.49 44.12 23.44
CA THR A 96 -32.42 43.76 22.02
C THR A 96 -33.18 42.46 21.77
N THR A 97 -33.67 42.24 20.55
CA THR A 97 -34.10 40.89 20.17
C THR A 97 -32.92 39.91 20.20
N PRO A 98 -33.13 38.68 20.71
CA PRO A 98 -32.05 37.72 20.85
C PRO A 98 -31.60 37.15 19.52
N VAL A 99 -30.28 36.97 19.38
CA VAL A 99 -29.68 36.18 18.30
C VAL A 99 -29.40 34.76 18.79
N THR A 100 -29.73 33.77 17.97
CA THR A 100 -29.56 32.34 18.30
C THR A 100 -28.26 31.82 17.71
N LEU A 101 -27.45 31.16 18.53
CA LEU A 101 -26.25 30.46 18.09
C LEU A 101 -26.65 29.09 17.53
N ASN A 102 -26.54 28.93 16.21
CA ASN A 102 -26.78 27.65 15.54
C ASN A 102 -25.45 26.95 15.26
N LEU A 103 -25.24 25.79 15.86
CA LEU A 103 -24.03 24.98 15.69
C LEU A 103 -24.39 23.65 15.00
N ALA A 104 -23.51 23.21 14.10
CA ALA A 104 -23.53 21.88 13.50
C ALA A 104 -22.20 21.16 13.78
N GLY A 105 -22.21 19.83 13.78
CA GLY A 105 -21.01 19.00 14.02
C GLY A 105 -20.65 18.77 15.49
N GLU A 106 -19.64 17.95 15.72
CA GLU A 106 -19.14 17.61 17.06
C GLU A 106 -17.96 18.53 17.46
N GLY A 107 -17.96 19.02 18.71
CA GLY A 107 -16.97 19.99 19.21
C GLY A 107 -15.53 19.47 19.37
N THR A 108 -15.24 18.22 19.00
CA THR A 108 -13.90 17.62 19.06
C THR A 108 -13.58 16.83 17.79
N LYS A 109 -12.32 16.90 17.36
CA LYS A 109 -11.76 16.07 16.29
C LYS A 109 -10.94 14.88 16.81
N VAL A 110 -10.85 14.73 18.13
CA VAL A 110 -10.15 13.63 18.78
C VAL A 110 -11.13 12.88 19.66
N HIS A 111 -11.22 11.56 19.46
CA HIS A 111 -12.16 10.67 20.12
C HIS A 111 -11.40 9.55 20.81
N GLU A 112 -11.51 9.46 22.13
CA GLU A 112 -10.85 8.39 22.88
C GLU A 112 -11.70 7.11 22.83
N VAL A 113 -11.06 5.98 22.52
CA VAL A 113 -11.69 4.66 22.51
C VAL A 113 -10.88 3.68 23.36
N LYS A 114 -11.58 2.75 24.00
CA LYS A 114 -11.00 1.77 24.92
C LYS A 114 -11.40 0.34 24.58
N THR A 115 -12.44 0.15 23.77
CA THR A 115 -12.95 -1.18 23.41
C THR A 115 -13.15 -1.32 21.90
N ALA A 116 -13.22 -2.56 21.42
CA ALA A 116 -13.50 -2.84 20.01
C ALA A 116 -14.83 -2.24 19.56
N GLY A 117 -15.90 -2.34 20.35
CA GLY A 117 -17.21 -1.77 20.00
C GLY A 117 -17.19 -0.24 19.88
N GLU A 118 -16.49 0.45 20.76
CA GLU A 118 -16.31 1.92 20.65
C GLU A 118 -15.51 2.30 19.39
N LEU A 119 -14.52 1.48 19.01
CA LEU A 119 -13.79 1.67 17.77
C LEU A 119 -14.67 1.40 16.54
N GLU A 120 -15.51 0.36 16.55
CA GLU A 120 -16.48 0.08 15.47
C GLU A 120 -17.43 1.27 15.26
N GLU A 121 -18.07 1.76 16.32
CA GLU A 121 -18.96 2.93 16.25
C GLU A 121 -18.24 4.19 15.73
N ALA A 122 -16.98 4.37 16.13
CA ALA A 122 -16.16 5.46 15.64
C ALA A 122 -15.85 5.35 14.14
N MET A 123 -15.50 4.15 13.68
CA MET A 123 -15.20 3.89 12.27
C MET A 123 -16.46 3.99 11.39
N ASP A 124 -17.64 3.62 11.92
CA ASP A 124 -18.92 3.80 11.24
C ASP A 124 -19.22 5.29 10.99
N LYS A 125 -18.99 6.17 11.98
CA LYS A 125 -19.13 7.62 11.80
C LYS A 125 -18.15 8.19 10.79
N ILE A 126 -16.91 7.69 10.74
CA ILE A 126 -15.94 8.10 9.71
C ILE A 126 -16.43 7.67 8.34
N THR A 127 -16.95 6.45 8.22
CA THR A 127 -17.42 5.88 6.95
C THR A 127 -18.72 6.55 6.46
N ALA A 128 -19.53 7.07 7.38
CA ALA A 128 -20.68 7.91 7.05
C ALA A 128 -20.27 9.34 6.63
N GLY A 129 -19.01 9.73 6.84
CA GLY A 129 -18.46 11.05 6.54
C GLY A 129 -18.57 12.05 7.69
N ASP A 130 -19.31 11.75 8.76
CA ASP A 130 -19.50 12.62 9.92
C ASP A 130 -18.18 12.97 10.61
N TRP A 131 -17.24 12.01 10.60
CA TRP A 131 -15.93 12.12 11.22
C TRP A 131 -14.77 12.10 10.20
N ASP A 132 -14.99 12.53 8.95
CA ASP A 132 -13.89 12.57 7.95
C ASP A 132 -12.70 13.41 8.44
N GLY A 133 -11.52 12.78 8.47
CA GLY A 133 -10.27 13.38 8.92
C GLY A 133 -10.14 13.51 10.44
N HIS A 134 -11.05 12.93 11.23
CA HIS A 134 -10.93 12.89 12.69
C HIS A 134 -9.82 11.92 13.14
N THR A 135 -9.41 12.09 14.40
CA THR A 135 -8.45 11.24 15.09
C THR A 135 -9.16 10.37 16.13
N ILE A 136 -8.91 9.06 16.07
CA ILE A 136 -9.34 8.10 17.08
C ILE A 136 -8.12 7.76 17.93
N LYS A 137 -8.17 8.05 19.22
CA LYS A 137 -7.07 7.87 20.16
C LYS A 137 -7.32 6.64 21.04
N LEU A 138 -6.39 5.70 21.04
CA LEU A 138 -6.51 4.50 21.84
C LEU A 138 -6.15 4.78 23.31
N THR A 139 -6.89 4.14 24.22
CA THR A 139 -6.62 4.17 25.67
C THR A 139 -6.46 2.77 26.27
N ALA A 140 -6.47 1.76 25.41
CA ALA A 140 -6.17 0.36 25.70
C ALA A 140 -5.77 -0.35 24.40
N ASP A 141 -5.16 -1.52 24.51
CA ASP A 141 -4.94 -2.41 23.37
C ASP A 141 -6.30 -2.92 22.88
N ILE A 142 -6.50 -2.94 21.56
CA ILE A 142 -7.78 -3.33 20.93
C ILE A 142 -7.53 -4.40 19.87
N THR A 143 -8.37 -5.42 19.87
CA THR A 143 -8.50 -6.35 18.74
C THR A 143 -9.89 -6.18 18.14
N LEU A 144 -9.93 -5.75 16.88
CA LEU A 144 -11.15 -5.60 16.09
C LEU A 144 -11.44 -6.92 15.38
N ASN A 145 -12.58 -7.54 15.69
CA ASN A 145 -12.99 -8.82 15.10
C ASN A 145 -13.87 -8.66 13.86
N THR A 146 -13.96 -7.44 13.36
CA THR A 146 -14.70 -7.05 12.15
C THR A 146 -13.73 -6.41 11.14
N PRO A 147 -14.03 -6.47 9.84
CA PRO A 147 -13.27 -5.75 8.84
C PRO A 147 -13.29 -4.24 9.07
N LEU A 148 -12.15 -3.59 8.88
CA LEU A 148 -12.07 -2.13 8.81
C LEU A 148 -12.18 -1.70 7.34
N PHE A 149 -13.09 -0.79 7.01
CA PHE A 149 -13.16 -0.24 5.67
C PHE A 149 -13.34 1.27 5.65
N LEU A 150 -12.76 1.92 4.64
CA LEU A 150 -12.93 3.36 4.38
C LEU A 150 -13.24 3.57 2.90
N TYR A 151 -14.33 4.29 2.64
CA TYR A 151 -14.78 4.68 1.30
C TYR A 151 -14.74 6.20 1.19
N ASP A 152 -13.88 6.75 0.35
CA ASP A 152 -13.72 8.22 0.14
C ASP A 152 -13.35 9.06 1.39
N HIS A 153 -13.17 8.43 2.55
CA HIS A 153 -12.95 9.09 3.83
C HIS A 153 -11.58 8.79 4.44
N ARG A 154 -11.22 9.61 5.43
CA ARG A 154 -9.90 9.64 6.04
C ARG A 154 -10.02 9.48 7.54
N ALA A 155 -9.10 8.72 8.12
CA ALA A 155 -8.99 8.52 9.56
C ALA A 155 -7.53 8.66 10.00
N THR A 156 -7.33 9.16 11.21
CA THR A 156 -6.05 9.01 11.93
C THR A 156 -6.29 8.15 13.17
N ILE A 157 -5.52 7.10 13.36
CA ILE A 157 -5.49 6.36 14.62
C ILE A 157 -4.25 6.81 15.40
N ASP A 158 -4.45 7.46 16.54
CA ASP A 158 -3.40 7.69 17.52
C ASP A 158 -3.32 6.46 18.43
N LEU A 159 -2.30 5.64 18.20
CA LEU A 159 -2.06 4.41 18.95
C LEU A 159 -1.75 4.69 20.41
N ASN A 160 -1.20 5.87 20.76
CA ASN A 160 -1.02 6.34 22.14
C ASN A 160 -0.39 5.29 23.11
N GLY A 161 0.57 4.52 22.62
CA GLY A 161 1.27 3.46 23.37
C GLY A 161 0.58 2.10 23.37
N HIS A 162 -0.50 1.92 22.60
CA HIS A 162 -1.33 0.72 22.56
C HIS A 162 -1.28 0.01 21.21
N ASP A 163 -1.53 -1.30 21.24
CA ASP A 163 -1.60 -2.12 20.04
C ASP A 163 -3.03 -2.20 19.50
N LEU A 164 -3.19 -2.00 18.19
CA LEU A 164 -4.41 -2.28 17.44
C LEU A 164 -4.19 -3.49 16.53
N THR A 165 -5.02 -4.51 16.67
CA THR A 165 -5.01 -5.68 15.79
C THR A 165 -6.34 -5.80 15.06
N ILE A 166 -6.30 -5.95 13.72
CA ILE A 166 -7.49 -6.27 12.91
C ILE A 166 -7.47 -7.76 12.60
N SER A 167 -8.49 -8.48 13.07
CA SER A 167 -8.60 -9.94 12.98
C SER A 167 -10.06 -10.34 12.76
N PRO A 168 -10.62 -10.09 11.56
CA PRO A 168 -12.01 -10.41 11.27
C PRO A 168 -12.33 -11.87 11.58
N ALA A 169 -13.50 -12.11 12.18
CA ALA A 169 -13.96 -13.46 12.50
C ALA A 169 -14.38 -14.22 11.23
N ALA A 170 -14.29 -15.55 11.30
CA ALA A 170 -14.80 -16.43 10.26
C ALA A 170 -16.31 -16.17 10.05
N GLY A 171 -16.69 -15.83 8.83
CA GLY A 171 -18.07 -15.45 8.48
C GLY A 171 -18.39 -13.95 8.58
N SER A 172 -17.37 -13.08 8.67
CA SER A 172 -17.55 -11.64 8.46
C SER A 172 -18.23 -11.35 7.13
N GLU A 173 -19.03 -10.29 7.06
CA GLU A 173 -19.68 -9.89 5.81
C GLU A 173 -18.63 -9.44 4.77
N PRO A 174 -18.78 -9.83 3.50
CA PRO A 174 -17.93 -9.37 2.41
C PRO A 174 -17.94 -7.85 2.29
N ASN A 175 -16.75 -7.27 2.16
CA ASN A 175 -16.55 -5.82 1.95
C ASN A 175 -15.89 -5.51 0.60
N VAL A 176 -15.37 -6.53 -0.10
CA VAL A 176 -14.85 -6.42 -1.46
C VAL A 176 -15.85 -7.05 -2.43
N ASN A 177 -16.26 -6.27 -3.44
CA ASN A 177 -17.25 -6.69 -4.45
C ASN A 177 -18.49 -7.41 -3.86
N PRO A 178 -19.14 -6.88 -2.80
CA PRO A 178 -20.14 -7.62 -2.03
C PRO A 178 -21.38 -8.04 -2.82
N THR A 179 -21.67 -7.34 -3.93
CA THR A 179 -22.83 -7.62 -4.80
C THR A 179 -22.48 -8.50 -6.01
N SER A 180 -21.22 -8.92 -6.13
CA SER A 180 -20.77 -9.74 -7.24
C SER A 180 -21.06 -11.23 -7.00
N SER A 181 -20.89 -12.06 -8.03
CA SER A 181 -20.97 -13.52 -7.87
C SER A 181 -19.75 -14.14 -7.16
N LYS A 182 -18.77 -13.31 -6.75
CA LYS A 182 -17.57 -13.69 -6.01
C LYS A 182 -17.31 -12.63 -4.92
N PRO A 183 -18.15 -12.57 -3.89
CA PRO A 183 -17.92 -11.65 -2.79
C PRO A 183 -16.66 -12.08 -2.02
N GLU A 184 -15.85 -11.11 -1.62
CA GLU A 184 -14.56 -11.33 -0.98
C GLU A 184 -14.45 -10.48 0.31
N ILE A 185 -13.58 -10.91 1.22
CA ILE A 185 -13.34 -10.24 2.50
C ILE A 185 -11.90 -9.72 2.54
N ALA A 186 -11.73 -8.44 2.86
CA ALA A 186 -10.45 -7.85 3.21
C ALA A 186 -10.46 -7.40 4.68
N SER A 187 -9.42 -7.69 5.46
CA SER A 187 -9.34 -7.21 6.84
C SER A 187 -9.28 -5.69 6.94
N VAL A 188 -8.53 -5.08 6.03
CA VAL A 188 -8.58 -3.63 5.80
C VAL A 188 -8.89 -3.35 4.34
N TYR A 189 -10.00 -2.66 4.08
CA TYR A 189 -10.41 -2.27 2.72
C TYR A 189 -10.43 -0.75 2.55
N LEU A 190 -9.65 -0.24 1.60
CA LEU A 190 -9.59 1.19 1.28
C LEU A 190 -9.99 1.42 -0.16
N LEU A 191 -11.11 2.10 -0.37
CA LEU A 191 -11.53 2.57 -1.69
C LEU A 191 -11.50 4.10 -1.69
N ARG A 192 -10.43 4.67 -2.27
CA ARG A 192 -10.14 6.12 -2.22
C ARG A 192 -10.03 6.68 -0.78
N GLY A 193 -9.82 5.80 0.21
CA GLY A 193 -9.68 6.15 1.62
C GLY A 193 -8.24 6.30 2.09
N LYS A 194 -8.04 6.99 3.21
CA LYS A 194 -6.71 7.14 3.83
C LYS A 194 -6.76 6.84 5.33
N LEU A 195 -5.99 5.85 5.75
CA LEU A 195 -5.77 5.51 7.16
C LEU A 195 -4.36 5.92 7.56
N SER A 196 -4.25 6.89 8.46
CA SER A 196 -2.97 7.37 9.00
C SER A 196 -2.78 6.88 10.43
N LEU A 197 -1.53 6.68 10.85
CA LEU A 197 -1.20 6.30 12.23
C LEU A 197 -0.31 7.36 12.89
N THR A 198 -0.53 7.60 14.17
CA THR A 198 0.32 8.41 15.05
C THR A 198 0.48 7.73 16.41
N GLY A 199 1.34 8.27 17.28
CA GLY A 199 1.62 7.68 18.58
C GLY A 199 2.52 6.44 18.53
N GLU A 200 2.95 6.01 19.72
CA GLU A 200 3.64 4.72 19.90
C GLU A 200 2.63 3.57 19.91
N GLY A 201 3.08 2.33 19.69
CA GLY A 201 2.22 1.15 19.57
C GLY A 201 2.33 0.50 18.19
N ARG A 202 1.58 -0.59 17.98
CA ARG A 202 1.60 -1.34 16.71
C ARG A 202 0.21 -1.50 16.11
N PHE A 203 0.12 -1.34 14.80
CA PHE A 203 -1.06 -1.67 14.00
C PHE A 203 -0.84 -2.96 13.22
N ASN A 204 -1.34 -4.09 13.73
CA ASN A 204 -1.17 -5.40 13.12
C ASN A 204 -2.44 -5.85 12.39
N ILE A 205 -2.27 -6.55 11.29
CA ILE A 205 -3.36 -7.14 10.52
C ILE A 205 -3.13 -8.65 10.51
N THR A 206 -4.00 -9.37 11.19
CA THR A 206 -3.91 -10.81 11.42
C THR A 206 -5.27 -11.44 11.10
N PRO A 207 -5.62 -11.57 9.81
CA PRO A 207 -6.92 -12.03 9.37
C PRO A 207 -7.27 -13.42 9.90
N GLY A 208 -8.53 -13.59 10.29
CA GLY A 208 -9.08 -14.91 10.59
C GLY A 208 -9.38 -15.72 9.33
N GLU A 209 -9.75 -16.99 9.52
CA GLU A 209 -10.13 -17.90 8.45
C GLU A 209 -11.26 -17.34 7.57
N GLY A 210 -11.14 -17.55 6.26
CA GLY A 210 -12.11 -17.08 5.27
C GLY A 210 -11.88 -15.65 4.80
N THR A 211 -10.76 -15.02 5.16
CA THR A 211 -10.36 -13.70 4.64
C THR A 211 -9.54 -13.85 3.36
N ASP A 212 -9.92 -13.16 2.29
CA ASP A 212 -9.21 -13.20 1.00
C ASP A 212 -8.01 -12.24 0.97
N TYR A 213 -8.09 -11.10 1.67
CA TYR A 213 -7.04 -10.09 1.69
C TYR A 213 -6.71 -9.59 3.09
N GLY A 214 -5.42 -9.43 3.41
CA GLY A 214 -5.02 -8.69 4.61
C GLY A 214 -5.34 -7.20 4.45
N ILE A 215 -4.73 -6.58 3.44
CA ILE A 215 -5.04 -5.22 2.99
C ILE A 215 -5.51 -5.29 1.54
N TYR A 216 -6.65 -4.66 1.25
CA TYR A 216 -7.08 -4.34 -0.11
C TYR A 216 -7.15 -2.82 -0.25
N ALA A 217 -6.19 -2.24 -0.96
CA ALA A 217 -6.12 -0.81 -1.23
C ALA A 217 -6.37 -0.52 -2.72
N HIS A 218 -7.34 0.32 -3.00
CA HIS A 218 -7.68 0.77 -4.34
C HIS A 218 -7.79 2.31 -4.34
N ASN A 219 -6.79 2.96 -4.93
CA ASN A 219 -6.52 4.39 -4.74
C ASN A 219 -6.48 4.78 -3.24
N GLY A 220 -5.98 3.88 -2.39
CA GLY A 220 -5.98 4.02 -0.93
C GLY A 220 -4.59 4.31 -0.37
N VAL A 221 -4.54 4.87 0.85
CA VAL A 221 -3.27 5.09 1.57
C VAL A 221 -3.33 4.50 2.97
N ILE A 222 -2.35 3.67 3.32
CA ILE A 222 -2.27 3.02 4.63
C ILE A 222 -0.84 2.77 5.08
N MET A 223 -0.64 2.88 6.39
CA MET A 223 0.55 2.38 7.07
C MET A 223 0.13 1.32 8.08
N ALA A 224 0.88 0.23 8.19
CA ALA A 224 0.71 -0.82 9.20
C ALA A 224 2.06 -1.37 9.67
N ASP A 225 2.06 -2.12 10.77
CA ASP A 225 3.26 -2.73 11.33
C ASP A 225 3.51 -4.11 10.74
N ASN A 226 2.56 -5.05 10.84
CA ASN A 226 2.70 -6.38 10.26
C ASN A 226 1.42 -6.82 9.58
N VAL A 227 1.57 -7.60 8.51
CA VAL A 227 0.45 -8.23 7.83
C VAL A 227 0.73 -9.72 7.71
N THR A 228 -0.16 -10.54 8.26
CA THR A 228 -0.17 -11.97 7.97
C THR A 228 -1.41 -12.30 7.15
N LEU A 229 -1.40 -13.39 6.39
CA LEU A 229 -2.60 -13.95 5.78
C LEU A 229 -2.47 -15.47 5.72
N ALA A 230 -3.53 -16.19 6.11
CA ALA A 230 -3.58 -17.64 6.03
C ALA A 230 -4.80 -18.08 5.22
N ASN A 231 -4.56 -18.70 4.07
CA ASN A 231 -5.53 -19.11 3.08
C ASN A 231 -6.34 -17.90 2.56
N GLY A 232 -6.03 -17.46 1.35
CA GLY A 232 -6.65 -16.30 0.71
C GLY A 232 -5.94 -15.98 -0.59
N ASN A 233 -6.18 -14.79 -1.13
CA ASN A 233 -5.60 -14.34 -2.38
C ASN A 233 -4.29 -13.58 -2.14
N ALA A 234 -4.33 -12.47 -1.39
CA ALA A 234 -3.13 -11.66 -1.19
C ALA A 234 -3.05 -11.00 0.19
N ALA A 235 -1.90 -11.11 0.86
CA ALA A 235 -1.72 -10.42 2.15
C ALA A 235 -1.80 -8.89 1.96
N VAL A 236 -1.22 -8.36 0.89
CA VAL A 236 -1.40 -6.97 0.45
C VAL A 236 -1.78 -6.93 -1.02
N TYR A 237 -2.93 -6.35 -1.32
CA TYR A 237 -3.37 -5.98 -2.66
C TYR A 237 -3.39 -4.46 -2.79
N ALA A 238 -2.63 -3.90 -3.73
CA ALA A 238 -2.54 -2.47 -3.98
C ALA A 238 -2.80 -2.16 -5.46
N ALA A 239 -3.84 -1.37 -5.75
CA ALA A 239 -4.22 -1.01 -7.12
C ALA A 239 -4.58 0.48 -7.26
N GLU A 240 -4.60 0.95 -8.50
CA GLU A 240 -5.10 2.28 -8.91
C GLU A 240 -4.48 3.44 -8.13
N GLY A 241 -3.14 3.48 -8.06
CA GLY A 241 -2.43 4.59 -7.40
C GLY A 241 -2.33 4.47 -5.87
N SER A 242 -2.54 3.28 -5.30
CA SER A 242 -2.49 3.07 -3.85
C SER A 242 -1.09 3.22 -3.28
N THR A 243 -0.97 3.65 -2.03
CA THR A 243 0.29 3.65 -1.27
C THR A 243 0.13 2.83 0.01
N VAL A 244 0.88 1.74 0.11
CA VAL A 244 0.89 0.84 1.29
C VAL A 244 2.29 0.81 1.88
N GLU A 245 2.42 1.14 3.17
CA GLU A 245 3.68 1.10 3.92
C GLU A 245 3.60 0.15 5.10
N ILE A 246 4.46 -0.87 5.11
CA ILE A 246 4.57 -1.87 6.18
C ILE A 246 5.89 -1.69 6.91
N LYS A 247 5.84 -1.36 8.21
CA LYS A 247 7.04 -1.12 9.03
C LYS A 247 7.78 -2.40 9.44
N GLY A 248 7.06 -3.51 9.53
CA GLY A 248 7.55 -4.83 9.88
C GLY A 248 7.46 -5.77 8.68
N ASN A 249 6.89 -6.95 8.90
CA ASN A 249 6.91 -8.05 7.92
C ASN A 249 5.56 -8.27 7.25
N ILE A 250 5.60 -8.86 6.07
CA ILE A 250 4.44 -9.46 5.41
C ILE A 250 4.67 -10.97 5.31
N SER A 251 3.69 -11.77 5.72
CA SER A 251 3.72 -13.23 5.55
C SER A 251 2.39 -13.74 5.03
N ALA A 252 2.40 -14.45 3.91
CA ALA A 252 1.24 -15.14 3.37
C ALA A 252 1.45 -16.65 3.38
N THR A 253 0.44 -17.41 3.77
CA THR A 253 0.47 -18.89 3.72
C THR A 253 -0.80 -19.41 3.07
N GLY A 254 -0.70 -20.32 2.12
CA GLY A 254 -1.86 -20.86 1.41
C GLY A 254 -1.51 -21.31 0.01
N LYS A 255 -2.40 -22.08 -0.62
CA LYS A 255 -2.25 -22.42 -2.04
C LYS A 255 -2.62 -21.21 -2.91
N ASP A 256 -1.86 -20.99 -3.99
CA ASP A 256 -2.06 -19.92 -4.96
C ASP A 256 -2.10 -18.51 -4.32
N VAL A 257 -1.37 -18.30 -3.20
CA VAL A 257 -1.39 -17.03 -2.46
C VAL A 257 -0.26 -16.10 -2.89
N SER A 258 -0.54 -14.80 -2.89
CA SER A 258 0.45 -13.74 -3.06
C SER A 258 0.77 -13.08 -1.72
N ALA A 259 2.04 -12.81 -1.40
CA ALA A 259 2.33 -11.92 -0.27
C ALA A 259 2.04 -10.46 -0.64
N ILE A 260 2.42 -10.04 -1.85
CA ILE A 260 2.10 -8.72 -2.39
C ILE A 260 1.59 -8.85 -3.81
N GLU A 261 0.45 -8.22 -4.09
CA GLU A 261 0.00 -7.88 -5.44
C GLU A 261 -0.01 -6.36 -5.60
N CYS A 262 0.70 -5.84 -6.61
CA CYS A 262 0.87 -4.40 -6.81
C CYS A 262 0.60 -4.03 -8.27
N PHE A 263 -0.42 -3.21 -8.50
CA PHE A 263 -0.94 -2.87 -9.82
C PHE A 263 -0.93 -1.37 -10.09
N THR A 264 -0.99 -1.01 -11.38
CA THR A 264 -1.12 0.33 -11.97
C THR A 264 -1.00 1.51 -11.00
N GLY A 265 0.14 2.20 -11.03
CA GLY A 265 0.37 3.43 -10.27
C GLY A 265 0.65 3.23 -8.78
N SER A 266 0.58 2.00 -8.27
CA SER A 266 0.67 1.75 -6.83
C SER A 266 2.09 1.58 -6.32
N ILE A 267 2.27 1.89 -5.04
CA ILE A 267 3.53 1.82 -4.32
C ILE A 267 3.34 0.97 -3.07
N VAL A 268 4.15 -0.07 -2.92
CA VAL A 268 4.23 -0.88 -1.69
C VAL A 268 5.65 -0.80 -1.13
N LYS A 269 5.78 -0.41 0.13
CA LYS A 269 7.07 -0.38 0.85
C LYS A 269 7.01 -1.26 2.07
N VAL A 270 8.03 -2.09 2.25
CA VAL A 270 8.16 -3.00 3.39
C VAL A 270 9.54 -2.82 4.02
N ALA A 271 9.57 -2.44 5.29
CA ALA A 271 10.83 -2.27 6.03
C ALA A 271 11.39 -3.60 6.57
N GLY A 272 10.54 -4.60 6.79
CA GLY A 272 10.95 -5.95 7.14
C GLY A 272 11.04 -6.90 5.95
N ASN A 273 10.78 -8.18 6.21
CA ASN A 273 10.80 -9.27 5.24
C ASN A 273 9.43 -9.49 4.62
N VAL A 274 9.43 -10.11 3.44
CA VAL A 274 8.24 -10.60 2.76
C VAL A 274 8.38 -12.11 2.55
N SER A 275 7.38 -12.88 2.98
CA SER A 275 7.35 -14.34 2.79
C SER A 275 6.03 -14.82 2.23
N ALA A 276 6.07 -15.80 1.33
CA ALA A 276 4.90 -16.58 0.90
C ALA A 276 5.18 -18.10 0.98
N GLU A 277 4.28 -18.85 1.59
CA GLU A 277 4.39 -20.30 1.73
C GLU A 277 3.15 -21.01 1.19
N GLY A 278 3.33 -22.07 0.41
CA GLY A 278 2.25 -22.88 -0.16
C GLY A 278 2.37 -23.06 -1.67
N GLU A 279 1.76 -24.11 -2.20
CA GLU A 279 1.87 -24.51 -3.61
C GLU A 279 1.49 -23.34 -4.56
N SER A 280 2.28 -23.13 -5.60
CA SER A 280 2.04 -22.10 -6.63
C SER A 280 1.94 -20.67 -6.11
N SER A 281 2.57 -20.37 -4.96
CA SER A 281 2.51 -19.04 -4.36
C SER A 281 3.48 -18.06 -5.02
N CYS A 282 3.17 -16.77 -4.85
CA CYS A 282 4.01 -15.68 -5.32
C CYS A 282 4.43 -14.79 -4.14
N GLY A 283 5.71 -14.49 -3.99
CA GLY A 283 6.14 -13.48 -3.02
C GLY A 283 5.64 -12.11 -3.45
N ILE A 284 5.86 -11.75 -4.71
CA ILE A 284 5.44 -10.48 -5.29
C ILE A 284 4.92 -10.71 -6.70
N TYR A 285 3.68 -10.34 -6.95
CA TYR A 285 3.14 -10.13 -8.29
C TYR A 285 3.01 -8.62 -8.52
N ALA A 286 3.78 -8.05 -9.46
CA ALA A 286 3.68 -6.63 -9.78
C ALA A 286 3.50 -6.42 -11.27
N GLU A 287 2.48 -5.65 -11.65
CA GLU A 287 2.17 -5.43 -13.06
C GLU A 287 1.57 -4.04 -13.30
N SER A 288 2.19 -3.31 -14.22
CA SER A 288 1.73 -2.00 -14.67
C SER A 288 0.92 -2.12 -15.95
N ASN A 289 -0.30 -1.59 -15.93
CA ASN A 289 -1.14 -1.40 -17.11
C ASN A 289 -1.35 0.11 -17.29
N ASN A 290 -1.01 0.66 -18.47
CA ASN A 290 -1.22 2.08 -18.84
C ASN A 290 -0.14 3.08 -18.35
N GLU A 291 1.15 2.74 -18.48
CA GLU A 291 2.26 3.70 -18.31
C GLU A 291 2.40 4.33 -16.90
N ASN A 292 1.72 3.78 -15.89
CA ASN A 292 1.79 4.28 -14.52
C ASN A 292 2.76 3.44 -13.71
N ASN A 293 3.71 4.11 -13.04
CA ASN A 293 4.73 3.47 -12.22
C ASN A 293 4.14 2.53 -11.16
N VAL A 294 4.53 1.26 -11.21
CA VAL A 294 4.30 0.29 -10.14
C VAL A 294 5.61 0.10 -9.40
N LYS A 295 5.59 0.24 -8.08
CA LYS A 295 6.82 0.22 -7.28
C LYS A 295 6.68 -0.65 -6.03
N VAL A 296 7.57 -1.64 -5.88
CA VAL A 296 7.70 -2.43 -4.66
C VAL A 296 9.12 -2.30 -4.10
N GLU A 297 9.26 -1.88 -2.84
CA GLU A 297 10.54 -1.77 -2.14
C GLU A 297 10.53 -2.60 -0.86
N ILE A 298 11.52 -3.48 -0.72
CA ILE A 298 11.69 -4.36 0.45
C ILE A 298 13.08 -4.10 1.04
N SER A 299 13.12 -3.74 2.32
CA SER A 299 14.38 -3.51 3.04
C SER A 299 14.96 -4.79 3.66
N GLY A 300 14.13 -5.81 3.89
CA GLY A 300 14.54 -7.15 4.31
C GLY A 300 14.69 -8.14 3.14
N ASN A 301 14.49 -9.42 3.46
CA ASN A 301 14.54 -10.53 2.52
C ASN A 301 13.16 -10.77 1.85
N LEU A 302 13.21 -11.41 0.69
CA LEU A 302 12.05 -11.94 -0.01
C LEU A 302 12.18 -13.46 -0.10
N ALA A 303 11.25 -14.20 0.51
CA ALA A 303 11.31 -15.65 0.56
C ALA A 303 10.01 -16.30 0.09
N VAL A 304 10.13 -17.31 -0.75
CA VAL A 304 9.03 -18.25 -1.02
C VAL A 304 9.50 -19.68 -0.82
N SER A 305 8.65 -20.51 -0.25
CA SER A 305 8.98 -21.91 -0.01
C SER A 305 7.78 -22.80 -0.32
N CYS A 306 7.74 -23.34 -1.54
CA CYS A 306 6.88 -24.43 -2.01
C CYS A 306 7.06 -24.68 -3.51
N ASP A 307 6.50 -25.79 -4.00
CA ASP A 307 6.52 -26.16 -5.41
C ASP A 307 5.84 -25.11 -6.30
N ASN A 308 6.34 -24.97 -7.53
CA ASN A 308 5.86 -24.08 -8.59
C ASN A 308 5.71 -22.60 -8.19
N SER A 309 6.42 -22.17 -7.14
CA SER A 309 6.32 -20.83 -6.59
C SER A 309 7.31 -19.86 -7.22
N LYS A 310 7.05 -18.55 -7.08
CA LYS A 310 7.91 -17.49 -7.61
C LYS A 310 8.23 -16.49 -6.52
N ALA A 311 9.49 -16.14 -6.32
CA ALA A 311 9.81 -15.09 -5.35
C ALA A 311 9.27 -13.74 -5.84
N ALA A 312 9.50 -13.40 -7.11
CA ALA A 312 8.83 -12.28 -7.75
C ALA A 312 8.49 -12.54 -9.21
N PHE A 313 7.31 -12.09 -9.62
CA PHE A 313 6.90 -11.93 -11.00
C PHE A 313 6.62 -10.45 -11.28
N LEU A 314 7.32 -9.90 -12.27
CA LEU A 314 7.21 -8.50 -12.67
C LEU A 314 6.80 -8.44 -14.15
N GLY A 315 5.69 -7.75 -14.42
CA GLY A 315 5.12 -7.58 -15.76
C GLY A 315 4.92 -6.12 -16.13
N GLY A 316 4.93 -5.84 -17.43
CA GLY A 316 4.57 -4.53 -17.97
C GLY A 316 5.65 -3.46 -17.84
N GLU A 317 5.47 -2.38 -18.60
CA GLU A 317 6.37 -1.23 -18.58
C GLU A 317 6.22 -0.45 -17.27
N TRP A 318 7.28 0.20 -16.77
CA TRP A 318 7.25 1.00 -15.53
C TRP A 318 7.02 0.21 -14.23
N THR A 319 7.30 -1.09 -14.24
CA THR A 319 7.31 -1.92 -13.04
C THR A 319 8.70 -1.93 -12.41
N PHE A 320 8.79 -1.60 -11.12
CA PHE A 320 10.04 -1.52 -10.37
C PHE A 320 9.98 -2.37 -9.11
N LEU A 321 10.98 -3.23 -8.93
CA LEU A 321 11.26 -3.95 -7.70
C LEU A 321 12.64 -3.57 -7.15
N ARG A 322 12.72 -3.35 -5.84
CA ARG A 322 13.99 -3.31 -5.11
C ARG A 322 13.92 -4.18 -3.87
N VAL A 323 14.87 -5.11 -3.74
CA VAL A 323 15.07 -5.94 -2.55
C VAL A 323 16.47 -5.66 -2.01
N VAL A 324 16.55 -5.20 -0.76
CA VAL A 324 17.84 -4.94 -0.08
C VAL A 324 18.46 -6.23 0.45
N GLY A 325 17.64 -7.16 0.98
CA GLY A 325 18.10 -8.45 1.44
C GLY A 325 18.29 -9.47 0.32
N ASN A 326 18.28 -10.74 0.72
CA ASN A 326 18.35 -11.87 -0.20
C ASN A 326 16.98 -12.23 -0.76
N VAL A 327 16.99 -12.89 -1.91
CA VAL A 327 15.81 -13.52 -2.51
C VAL A 327 15.99 -15.03 -2.47
N SER A 328 15.02 -15.77 -1.94
CA SER A 328 15.05 -17.23 -1.90
C SER A 328 13.75 -17.84 -2.41
N ALA A 329 13.84 -18.82 -3.30
CA ALA A 329 12.71 -19.59 -3.80
C ALA A 329 13.00 -21.09 -3.71
N ALA A 330 12.43 -21.76 -2.71
CA ALA A 330 12.64 -23.19 -2.47
C ALA A 330 11.41 -24.01 -2.83
N GLY A 331 11.59 -25.20 -3.41
CA GLY A 331 10.53 -26.10 -3.85
C GLY A 331 10.69 -26.53 -5.32
N LEU A 332 10.10 -27.67 -5.69
CA LEU A 332 10.17 -28.17 -7.06
C LEU A 332 9.51 -27.18 -8.01
N GLY A 333 10.25 -26.68 -9.01
CA GLY A 333 9.71 -25.67 -9.92
C GLY A 333 9.85 -24.22 -9.41
N ALA A 334 10.38 -24.00 -8.21
CA ALA A 334 10.45 -22.67 -7.61
C ALA A 334 11.50 -21.78 -8.30
N ALA A 335 11.07 -20.58 -8.70
CA ALA A 335 11.89 -19.59 -9.40
C ALA A 335 12.11 -18.34 -8.55
N GLY A 336 13.28 -17.70 -8.69
CA GLY A 336 13.63 -16.45 -8.02
C GLY A 336 12.88 -15.26 -8.64
N ILE A 337 13.57 -14.49 -9.47
CA ILE A 337 13.01 -13.30 -10.12
C ILE A 337 12.63 -13.64 -11.56
N MET A 338 11.36 -13.40 -11.92
CA MET A 338 10.86 -13.45 -13.28
C MET A 338 10.41 -12.05 -13.68
N ALA A 339 11.02 -11.46 -14.70
CA ALA A 339 10.71 -10.08 -15.11
C ALA A 339 10.61 -9.95 -16.62
N GLY A 340 9.57 -9.29 -17.12
CA GLY A 340 9.52 -8.95 -18.53
C GLY A 340 8.46 -7.96 -18.92
N GLY A 341 8.71 -7.32 -20.06
CA GLY A 341 7.95 -6.19 -20.52
C GLY A 341 8.75 -4.90 -20.41
N GLY A 342 8.52 -4.03 -21.38
CA GLY A 342 9.22 -2.77 -21.49
C GLY A 342 9.53 -2.40 -22.92
N ASN A 343 10.03 -1.19 -23.06
CA ASN A 343 10.67 -0.70 -24.27
C ASN A 343 11.98 0.02 -23.90
N ALA A 344 12.61 0.70 -24.86
CA ALA A 344 13.87 1.40 -24.62
C ALA A 344 13.76 2.50 -23.53
N ASP A 345 12.60 3.13 -23.41
CA ASP A 345 12.33 4.27 -22.52
C ASP A 345 11.73 3.83 -21.17
N SER A 346 11.07 2.67 -21.14
CA SER A 346 10.21 2.25 -20.04
C SER A 346 10.38 0.76 -19.73
N LYS A 347 11.33 0.40 -18.86
CA LYS A 347 11.67 -1.01 -18.59
C LYS A 347 11.04 -1.54 -17.31
N CYS A 348 10.59 -2.79 -17.34
CA CYS A 348 10.45 -3.58 -16.12
C CYS A 348 11.84 -3.76 -15.50
N THR A 349 12.00 -3.35 -14.23
CA THR A 349 13.33 -3.29 -13.59
C THR A 349 13.31 -3.94 -12.21
N ALA A 350 14.32 -4.77 -11.90
CA ALA A 350 14.54 -5.31 -10.57
C ALA A 350 15.97 -5.10 -10.08
N PHE A 351 16.12 -4.64 -8.83
CA PHE A 351 17.40 -4.52 -8.14
C PHE A 351 17.40 -5.39 -6.89
N VAL A 352 18.33 -6.34 -6.82
CA VAL A 352 18.55 -7.19 -5.63
C VAL A 352 19.95 -6.89 -5.10
N GLN A 353 20.04 -6.29 -3.91
CA GLN A 353 21.34 -6.00 -3.29
C GLN A 353 21.98 -7.25 -2.69
N GLY A 354 21.18 -8.20 -2.19
CA GLY A 354 21.65 -9.49 -1.72
C GLY A 354 21.88 -10.52 -2.83
N SER A 355 21.90 -11.79 -2.43
CA SER A 355 22.00 -12.94 -3.33
C SER A 355 20.62 -13.51 -3.65
N ILE A 356 20.54 -14.22 -4.78
CA ILE A 356 19.36 -14.98 -5.20
C ILE A 356 19.69 -16.47 -5.09
N THR A 357 18.83 -17.23 -4.41
CA THR A 357 18.84 -18.69 -4.40
C THR A 357 17.50 -19.22 -4.89
N ALA A 358 17.50 -20.14 -5.85
CA ALA A 358 16.29 -20.78 -6.32
C ALA A 358 16.51 -22.25 -6.65
N ASP A 359 15.45 -23.03 -6.80
CA ASP A 359 15.59 -24.44 -7.19
C ASP A 359 15.70 -24.59 -8.71
N THR A 360 14.86 -23.92 -9.52
CA THR A 360 14.84 -24.12 -10.99
C THR A 360 15.47 -22.98 -11.80
N THR A 361 15.07 -21.75 -11.51
CA THR A 361 15.61 -20.58 -12.22
C THR A 361 15.86 -19.45 -11.25
N GLY A 362 17.10 -18.94 -11.20
CA GLY A 362 17.46 -17.83 -10.32
C GLY A 362 16.89 -16.51 -10.83
N VAL A 363 17.25 -16.17 -12.07
CA VAL A 363 16.76 -14.99 -12.78
C VAL A 363 16.28 -15.39 -14.16
N MET A 364 15.01 -15.07 -14.46
CA MET A 364 14.44 -15.16 -15.81
C MET A 364 14.03 -13.78 -16.27
N VAL A 365 14.57 -13.32 -17.40
CA VAL A 365 14.18 -12.03 -17.99
C VAL A 365 13.76 -12.18 -19.43
N TRP A 366 12.79 -11.37 -19.86
CA TRP A 366 12.41 -11.29 -21.27
C TRP A 366 12.03 -9.87 -21.69
N ASN A 367 12.03 -9.63 -23.01
CA ASN A 367 11.49 -8.42 -23.63
C ASN A 367 11.97 -7.11 -22.95
N LEU A 368 13.29 -6.84 -23.03
CA LEU A 368 13.95 -5.61 -22.56
C LEU A 368 13.94 -5.34 -21.04
N ALA A 369 13.44 -6.25 -20.20
CA ALA A 369 13.55 -6.09 -18.75
C ALA A 369 15.01 -6.00 -18.27
N ASP A 370 15.26 -5.24 -17.20
CA ASP A 370 16.59 -5.01 -16.60
C ASP A 370 16.61 -5.56 -15.16
N VAL A 371 17.34 -6.65 -14.94
CA VAL A 371 17.54 -7.22 -13.60
C VAL A 371 19.00 -7.12 -13.19
N ARG A 372 19.24 -6.56 -12.01
CA ARG A 372 20.59 -6.44 -11.43
C ARG A 372 20.67 -7.09 -10.07
N VAL A 373 21.65 -7.97 -9.92
CA VAL A 373 21.92 -8.74 -8.70
C VAL A 373 23.32 -8.40 -8.21
N PHE A 374 23.42 -7.74 -7.07
CA PHE A 374 24.69 -7.32 -6.50
C PHE A 374 25.40 -8.44 -5.71
N GLY A 375 24.67 -9.48 -5.31
CA GLY A 375 25.21 -10.72 -4.77
C GLY A 375 25.35 -11.84 -5.80
N ASN A 376 25.32 -13.08 -5.30
CA ASN A 376 25.43 -14.29 -6.11
C ASN A 376 24.06 -14.72 -6.64
N VAL A 377 24.06 -15.52 -7.71
CA VAL A 377 22.88 -16.25 -8.19
C VAL A 377 23.17 -17.73 -8.11
N THR A 378 22.41 -18.48 -7.32
CA THR A 378 22.62 -19.92 -7.11
C THR A 378 21.34 -20.71 -7.40
N VAL A 379 21.46 -21.77 -8.21
CA VAL A 379 20.39 -22.75 -8.42
C VAL A 379 20.86 -24.18 -8.21
N THR A 380 19.96 -25.04 -7.71
CA THR A 380 20.31 -26.39 -7.26
C THR A 380 19.56 -27.53 -7.98
N GLY A 381 18.47 -27.25 -8.68
CA GLY A 381 17.64 -28.24 -9.36
C GLY A 381 18.29 -28.86 -10.60
N GLU A 382 17.94 -30.11 -10.92
CA GLU A 382 18.40 -30.76 -12.15
C GLU A 382 17.94 -29.99 -13.40
N GLY A 383 18.86 -29.71 -14.32
CA GLY A 383 18.61 -28.94 -15.53
C GLY A 383 18.30 -27.45 -15.30
N ALA A 384 18.48 -26.95 -14.08
CA ALA A 384 18.21 -25.56 -13.72
C ALA A 384 19.08 -24.56 -14.48
N ASN A 385 18.54 -23.35 -14.70
CA ASN A 385 19.26 -22.22 -15.28
C ASN A 385 19.49 -21.17 -14.19
N ALA A 386 20.74 -20.83 -13.86
CA ALA A 386 20.96 -19.78 -12.87
C ALA A 386 20.47 -18.42 -13.40
N VAL A 387 20.81 -18.11 -14.66
CA VAL A 387 20.32 -16.95 -15.41
C VAL A 387 19.78 -17.41 -16.76
N HIS A 388 18.53 -17.04 -17.07
CA HIS A 388 17.90 -17.22 -18.38
C HIS A 388 17.43 -15.86 -18.89
N SER A 389 17.97 -15.40 -20.02
CA SER A 389 17.58 -14.15 -20.66
C SER A 389 17.10 -14.39 -22.09
N THR A 390 15.88 -13.94 -22.39
CA THR A 390 15.25 -13.98 -23.72
C THR A 390 15.01 -12.54 -24.18
N GLY A 391 16.00 -11.90 -24.79
CA GLY A 391 15.92 -10.48 -25.16
C GLY A 391 15.94 -9.49 -23.99
N GLY A 392 16.34 -9.93 -22.79
CA GLY A 392 16.41 -9.09 -21.59
C GLY A 392 17.84 -8.75 -21.17
N MET A 393 17.97 -7.86 -20.19
CA MET A 393 19.22 -7.42 -19.61
C MET A 393 19.41 -7.99 -18.20
N VAL A 394 20.54 -8.65 -17.97
CA VAL A 394 20.92 -9.13 -16.63
C VAL A 394 22.33 -8.73 -16.27
N TYR A 395 22.51 -8.18 -15.08
CA TYR A 395 23.82 -7.90 -14.49
C TYR A 395 23.97 -8.65 -13.17
N VAL A 396 24.94 -9.55 -13.08
CA VAL A 396 25.30 -10.23 -11.83
C VAL A 396 26.70 -9.79 -11.43
N TYR A 397 26.81 -9.14 -10.28
CA TYR A 397 28.09 -8.66 -9.73
C TYR A 397 28.81 -9.71 -8.88
N GLY A 398 28.13 -10.78 -8.48
CA GLY A 398 28.71 -11.94 -7.79
C GLY A 398 28.91 -13.15 -8.69
N ASP A 399 29.04 -14.31 -8.04
CA ASP A 399 29.15 -15.61 -8.71
C ASP A 399 27.80 -16.12 -9.21
N ILE A 400 27.83 -16.84 -10.33
CA ILE A 400 26.68 -17.55 -10.90
C ILE A 400 26.95 -19.05 -10.76
N THR A 401 26.07 -19.76 -10.06
CA THR A 401 26.22 -21.20 -9.80
C THR A 401 24.95 -21.95 -10.18
N ALA A 402 25.08 -22.96 -11.04
CA ALA A 402 24.06 -23.96 -11.32
C ALA A 402 24.61 -25.35 -10.96
N ASP A 403 24.39 -25.75 -9.70
CA ASP A 403 25.00 -26.96 -9.11
C ASP A 403 24.23 -28.25 -9.46
N GLY A 404 22.94 -28.10 -9.79
CA GLY A 404 22.12 -29.22 -10.22
C GLY A 404 22.69 -29.89 -11.47
N LYS A 405 22.53 -31.22 -11.56
CA LYS A 405 22.99 -32.02 -12.70
C LYS A 405 22.48 -31.43 -14.01
N ASN A 406 23.33 -31.32 -15.03
CA ASN A 406 23.03 -30.69 -16.32
C ASN A 406 22.60 -29.21 -16.22
N GLY A 407 22.85 -28.55 -15.09
CA GLY A 407 22.55 -27.14 -14.87
C GLY A 407 23.32 -26.24 -15.83
N THR A 408 22.68 -25.15 -16.24
CA THR A 408 23.27 -24.10 -17.08
C THR A 408 23.49 -22.85 -16.25
N GLY A 409 24.70 -22.26 -16.32
CA GLY A 409 24.99 -21.00 -15.64
C GLY A 409 24.20 -19.86 -16.26
N ILE A 410 24.50 -19.54 -17.52
CA ILE A 410 23.81 -18.51 -18.30
C ILE A 410 23.23 -19.13 -19.57
N TYR A 411 21.95 -18.92 -19.82
CA TYR A 411 21.30 -19.16 -21.10
C TYR A 411 20.79 -17.82 -21.65
N ALA A 412 21.39 -17.36 -22.74
CA ALA A 412 20.97 -16.17 -23.47
C ALA A 412 20.41 -16.53 -24.85
N GLU A 413 19.25 -15.98 -25.19
CA GLU A 413 18.57 -16.17 -26.48
C GLU A 413 17.80 -14.90 -26.88
N SER A 414 17.46 -14.81 -28.16
CA SER A 414 16.77 -13.63 -28.69
C SER A 414 15.26 -13.70 -28.48
N TRP A 415 14.65 -12.54 -28.30
CA TRP A 415 13.20 -12.35 -28.35
C TRP A 415 12.79 -11.97 -29.77
N ASP A 416 12.21 -12.93 -30.49
CA ASP A 416 11.85 -12.84 -31.91
C ASP A 416 10.41 -12.34 -32.17
N LEU A 417 9.70 -11.94 -31.11
CA LEU A 417 8.33 -11.40 -31.19
C LEU A 417 8.28 -9.89 -31.47
N THR A 418 9.44 -9.24 -31.65
CA THR A 418 9.56 -7.82 -32.01
C THR A 418 10.35 -7.63 -33.30
N ASP A 419 10.10 -6.52 -34.01
CA ASP A 419 10.91 -6.08 -35.14
C ASP A 419 11.48 -4.68 -34.84
N PRO A 420 12.81 -4.52 -34.67
CA PRO A 420 13.83 -5.57 -34.79
C PRO A 420 13.78 -6.61 -33.66
N VAL A 421 14.37 -7.78 -33.94
CA VAL A 421 14.60 -8.83 -32.93
C VAL A 421 15.42 -8.24 -31.79
N THR A 422 15.03 -8.56 -30.56
CA THR A 422 15.73 -8.08 -29.36
C THR A 422 16.63 -9.17 -28.81
N GLY A 423 17.94 -8.93 -28.75
CA GLY A 423 18.90 -9.87 -28.18
C GLY A 423 19.04 -9.81 -26.67
N ALA A 424 19.39 -10.93 -26.06
CA ALA A 424 19.74 -10.99 -24.64
C ALA A 424 21.09 -10.32 -24.37
N MET A 425 21.20 -9.62 -23.24
CA MET A 425 22.41 -8.94 -22.79
C MET A 425 22.71 -9.35 -21.34
N VAL A 426 23.75 -10.16 -21.11
CA VAL A 426 24.11 -10.63 -19.77
C VAL A 426 25.55 -10.26 -19.42
N LYS A 427 25.78 -9.65 -18.26
CA LYS A 427 27.12 -9.40 -17.73
C LYS A 427 27.29 -10.11 -16.38
N ALA A 428 28.38 -10.87 -16.26
CA ALA A 428 28.72 -11.63 -15.07
C ALA A 428 30.16 -11.29 -14.62
N ASP A 429 30.29 -10.71 -13.43
CA ASP A 429 31.59 -10.28 -12.89
C ASP A 429 32.33 -11.41 -12.16
N GLY A 430 31.59 -12.33 -11.54
CA GLY A 430 32.15 -13.48 -10.81
C GLY A 430 32.41 -14.73 -11.66
N LYS A 431 32.61 -15.85 -10.99
CA LYS A 431 32.74 -17.17 -11.61
C LYS A 431 31.39 -17.70 -12.07
N ILE A 432 31.40 -18.46 -13.16
CA ILE A 432 30.24 -19.17 -13.69
C ILE A 432 30.48 -20.66 -13.49
N THR A 433 29.90 -21.21 -12.44
CA THR A 433 30.06 -22.62 -12.03
C THR A 433 28.84 -23.43 -12.45
N ALA A 434 28.99 -24.31 -13.44
CA ALA A 434 27.89 -25.13 -13.94
C ALA A 434 28.39 -26.32 -14.77
N PHE A 435 27.49 -27.27 -15.08
CA PHE A 435 27.78 -28.30 -16.09
C PHE A 435 27.90 -27.68 -17.49
N THR A 436 27.08 -26.68 -17.80
CA THR A 436 27.22 -25.85 -18.99
C THR A 436 27.28 -24.37 -18.56
N PRO A 437 28.48 -23.76 -18.46
CA PRO A 437 28.61 -22.37 -18.01
C PRO A 437 27.79 -21.38 -18.86
N LEU A 438 27.83 -21.52 -20.18
CA LEU A 438 27.14 -20.61 -21.10
C LEU A 438 26.47 -21.36 -22.25
N LYS A 439 25.23 -20.96 -22.57
CA LYS A 439 24.55 -21.24 -23.83
C LYS A 439 24.14 -19.95 -24.53
N LEU A 440 24.40 -19.88 -25.84
CA LEU A 440 23.87 -18.86 -26.76
C LEU A 440 22.96 -19.55 -27.77
N ASP A 441 21.69 -19.14 -27.81
CA ASP A 441 20.65 -19.72 -28.69
C ASP A 441 20.63 -21.27 -28.68
N GLY A 442 20.74 -21.83 -27.48
CA GLY A 442 20.76 -23.28 -27.23
C GLY A 442 22.11 -23.97 -27.48
N MET A 443 23.11 -23.30 -28.04
CA MET A 443 24.45 -23.86 -28.27
C MET A 443 25.37 -23.61 -27.06
N ALA A 444 26.01 -24.66 -26.56
CA ALA A 444 26.99 -24.54 -25.48
C ALA A 444 28.27 -23.87 -25.97
N MET A 445 28.78 -22.92 -25.18
CA MET A 445 29.98 -22.16 -25.50
C MET A 445 31.16 -22.62 -24.64
N ASN A 446 32.33 -22.76 -25.27
CA ASN A 446 33.61 -22.90 -24.61
C ASN A 446 34.21 -21.51 -24.38
N GLU A 447 35.06 -21.39 -23.35
CA GLU A 447 35.64 -20.11 -22.98
C GLU A 447 36.48 -19.48 -24.10
N ASN A 448 37.08 -20.28 -25.00
CA ASN A 448 37.87 -19.81 -26.14
C ASN A 448 37.05 -19.34 -27.36
N GLU A 449 35.72 -19.46 -27.33
CA GLU A 449 34.80 -19.09 -28.41
C GLU A 449 34.31 -17.63 -28.26
N HIS A 450 35.19 -16.76 -27.77
CA HIS A 450 34.93 -15.33 -27.56
C HIS A 450 35.42 -14.46 -28.72
N GLU A 451 34.89 -13.25 -28.82
CA GLU A 451 35.37 -12.23 -29.75
C GLU A 451 36.68 -11.59 -29.27
N ASN A 452 37.45 -11.02 -30.21
CA ASN A 452 38.73 -10.36 -29.89
C ASN A 452 38.57 -9.01 -29.19
N ASN A 453 37.41 -8.36 -29.33
CA ASN A 453 37.14 -7.05 -28.75
C ASN A 453 35.98 -7.15 -27.75
N SER A 454 36.05 -6.35 -26.68
CA SER A 454 34.95 -6.26 -25.74
C SER A 454 34.55 -4.84 -25.45
N THR A 455 33.24 -4.64 -25.29
CA THR A 455 32.63 -3.40 -24.83
C THR A 455 33.07 -3.06 -23.41
N TYR A 456 33.32 -4.07 -22.57
CA TYR A 456 33.73 -3.89 -21.19
C TYR A 456 35.22 -4.21 -21.02
N GLN A 457 35.99 -3.25 -20.51
CA GLN A 457 37.41 -3.44 -20.26
C GLN A 457 37.63 -4.59 -19.27
N GLY A 458 38.47 -5.56 -19.66
CA GLY A 458 38.77 -6.73 -18.84
C GLY A 458 37.77 -7.89 -18.95
N PHE A 459 36.80 -7.80 -19.87
CA PHE A 459 35.84 -8.85 -20.15
C PHE A 459 36.07 -9.44 -21.55
N LEU A 460 35.71 -10.70 -21.71
CA LEU A 460 35.50 -11.40 -22.97
C LEU A 460 34.07 -11.14 -23.45
N THR A 461 33.85 -11.14 -24.76
CA THR A 461 32.50 -11.04 -25.36
C THR A 461 32.17 -12.36 -26.04
N PHE A 462 31.03 -12.94 -25.68
CA PHE A 462 30.44 -14.08 -26.39
C PHE A 462 29.19 -13.60 -27.11
N SER A 463 29.10 -13.85 -28.41
CA SER A 463 27.97 -13.39 -29.23
C SER A 463 27.67 -14.31 -30.40
N ASP A 464 26.39 -14.35 -30.78
CA ASP A 464 25.86 -14.91 -32.03
C ASP A 464 25.35 -13.80 -32.98
N GLU A 465 25.91 -12.59 -32.87
CA GLU A 465 25.51 -11.33 -33.51
C GLU A 465 24.26 -10.67 -32.91
N THR A 466 23.36 -11.43 -32.28
CA THR A 466 22.14 -10.88 -31.67
C THR A 466 22.23 -10.82 -30.15
N ASN A 467 22.68 -11.91 -29.54
CA ASN A 467 22.83 -12.07 -28.10
C ASN A 467 24.26 -11.75 -27.68
N PHE A 468 24.43 -11.17 -26.49
CA PHE A 468 25.72 -10.74 -25.96
C PHE A 468 25.87 -11.14 -24.50
N VAL A 469 26.96 -11.84 -24.20
CA VAL A 469 27.36 -12.17 -22.83
C VAL A 469 28.78 -11.70 -22.57
N TRP A 470 28.99 -11.01 -21.44
CA TRP A 470 30.29 -10.53 -21.01
C TRP A 470 30.72 -11.17 -19.69
N THR A 471 31.92 -11.74 -19.67
CA THR A 471 32.53 -12.30 -18.46
C THR A 471 34.05 -12.17 -18.48
N ALA A 472 34.72 -12.21 -17.32
CA ALA A 472 36.19 -12.13 -17.24
C ALA A 472 36.88 -13.41 -17.75
N GLU A 473 38.15 -13.32 -18.11
CA GLU A 473 38.96 -14.49 -18.48
C GLU A 473 39.12 -15.47 -17.29
N GLY A 474 39.00 -16.76 -17.57
CA GLY A 474 39.06 -17.84 -16.60
C GLY A 474 37.80 -17.96 -15.72
N SER A 475 36.67 -17.36 -16.12
CA SER A 475 35.45 -17.34 -15.31
C SER A 475 34.68 -18.65 -15.33
N PHE A 476 34.84 -19.46 -16.37
CA PHE A 476 34.12 -20.72 -16.52
C PHE A 476 34.69 -21.80 -15.59
N VAL A 477 33.84 -22.32 -14.71
CA VAL A 477 34.15 -23.46 -13.82
C VAL A 477 33.22 -24.61 -14.17
N ILE A 478 33.73 -25.56 -14.95
CA ILE A 478 32.92 -26.69 -15.43
C ILE A 478 32.82 -27.75 -14.34
N LEU A 479 31.60 -28.06 -13.93
CA LEU A 479 31.33 -29.17 -13.00
C LEU A 479 31.45 -30.51 -13.73
N THR A 480 32.16 -31.45 -13.09
CA THR A 480 32.23 -32.83 -13.57
C THR A 480 31.13 -33.67 -12.93
N PRO A 481 30.43 -34.54 -13.66
CA PRO A 481 29.48 -35.48 -13.07
C PRO A 481 30.19 -36.31 -12.00
N GLN A 482 29.74 -36.25 -10.75
CA GLN A 482 30.22 -37.21 -9.76
C GLN A 482 29.80 -38.61 -10.21
N SER A 483 30.75 -39.54 -10.19
CA SER A 483 30.42 -40.96 -10.38
C SER A 483 29.41 -41.36 -9.30
N PRO A 484 28.34 -42.09 -9.62
CA PRO A 484 27.43 -42.56 -8.58
C PRO A 484 28.24 -43.36 -7.56
N PRO A 485 27.97 -43.22 -6.25
CA PRO A 485 28.53 -44.13 -5.28
C PRO A 485 28.17 -45.54 -5.74
N THR A 486 29.16 -46.42 -5.86
CA THR A 486 28.99 -47.83 -6.19
C THR A 486 28.22 -48.51 -5.05
N GLY A 487 26.90 -48.35 -5.08
CA GLY A 487 25.93 -48.92 -4.17
C GLY A 487 24.91 -49.70 -4.99
N ASP A 488 24.85 -50.99 -4.70
CA ASP A 488 24.05 -52.06 -5.30
C ASP A 488 22.67 -51.60 -5.83
N VAL A 489 22.45 -51.69 -7.14
CA VAL A 489 21.20 -51.30 -7.79
C VAL A 489 20.27 -52.51 -7.85
N SER A 490 19.54 -52.73 -6.75
CA SER A 490 18.42 -53.65 -6.70
C SER A 490 17.15 -52.87 -6.33
N GLY A 491 16.48 -52.35 -7.37
CA GLY A 491 15.05 -52.03 -7.31
C GLY A 491 14.69 -50.57 -7.12
N ILE A 492 14.80 -49.74 -8.17
CA ILE A 492 13.88 -48.60 -8.35
C ILE A 492 13.47 -48.54 -9.82
N ILE A 493 12.15 -48.52 -10.01
CA ILE A 493 11.43 -48.52 -11.27
C ILE A 493 11.68 -47.20 -12.02
N HIS A 494 12.06 -47.30 -13.30
CA HIS A 494 12.14 -46.20 -14.25
C HIS A 494 10.74 -45.56 -14.41
N TYR A 495 10.54 -44.34 -13.91
CA TYR A 495 9.50 -43.46 -14.40
C TYR A 495 10.14 -42.46 -15.37
N SER A 496 10.04 -42.77 -16.67
CA SER A 496 10.31 -41.80 -17.73
C SER A 496 9.20 -40.76 -17.71
N PHE A 497 9.45 -39.57 -17.16
CA PHE A 497 8.57 -38.41 -17.38
C PHE A 497 9.09 -37.59 -18.55
N LEU A 498 8.27 -37.57 -19.59
CA LEU A 498 8.41 -36.75 -20.78
C LEU A 498 8.11 -35.29 -20.38
N LEU A 499 9.11 -34.43 -20.41
CA LEU A 499 8.95 -32.98 -20.21
C LEU A 499 8.26 -32.42 -21.47
N LEU A 500 6.95 -32.19 -21.40
CA LEU A 500 6.20 -31.45 -22.42
C LEU A 500 6.36 -29.95 -22.12
N ILE A 501 7.37 -29.33 -22.73
CA ILE A 501 7.39 -27.88 -22.90
C ILE A 501 6.35 -27.54 -23.96
N THR A 502 5.11 -27.28 -23.55
CA THR A 502 4.17 -26.58 -24.40
C THR A 502 4.40 -25.09 -24.26
N ALA A 503 4.87 -24.47 -25.35
CA ALA A 503 4.75 -23.05 -25.62
C ALA A 503 3.31 -22.59 -25.38
N GLY A 504 3.06 -22.06 -24.18
CA GLY A 504 1.85 -21.32 -23.84
C GLY A 504 2.03 -19.88 -24.29
N ILE A 505 1.82 -19.63 -25.58
CA ILE A 505 1.50 -18.30 -26.08
C ILE A 505 0.30 -17.82 -25.26
N MET A 506 0.56 -16.89 -24.34
CA MET A 506 -0.47 -16.21 -23.57
C MET A 506 -1.29 -15.38 -24.55
N ASN A 507 -2.40 -15.96 -24.98
CA ASN A 507 -3.42 -15.33 -25.79
C ASN A 507 -4.17 -14.33 -24.89
N ILE A 508 -3.53 -13.20 -24.56
CA ILE A 508 -4.18 -12.06 -23.93
C ILE A 508 -5.12 -11.48 -24.98
N LYS A 509 -6.36 -11.98 -24.99
CA LYS A 509 -7.48 -11.31 -25.65
C LYS A 509 -7.71 -9.98 -24.93
N TYR A 510 -7.21 -8.91 -25.52
CA TYR A 510 -7.75 -7.55 -25.35
C TYR A 510 -9.28 -7.60 -25.55
N LYS A 511 -10.04 -7.63 -24.45
CA LYS A 511 -11.49 -7.35 -24.48
C LYS A 511 -11.66 -5.83 -24.40
N ASN A 512 -11.51 -5.17 -25.53
CA ASN A 512 -12.05 -3.82 -25.73
C ASN A 512 -13.59 -3.90 -25.67
N LYS A 513 -14.18 -3.65 -24.50
CA LYS A 513 -15.60 -3.29 -24.39
C LYS A 513 -15.72 -1.77 -24.53
N ARG A 514 -15.77 -1.28 -25.77
CA ARG A 514 -16.49 -0.04 -26.08
C ARG A 514 -17.97 -0.40 -26.17
N SER A 515 -18.74 -0.10 -25.12
CA SER A 515 -20.19 0.08 -25.28
C SER A 515 -20.42 1.51 -25.74
N ILE A 516 -20.68 1.67 -27.04
CA ILE A 516 -21.41 2.83 -27.54
C ILE A 516 -22.88 2.54 -27.24
N SER A 517 -23.52 3.39 -26.45
CA SER A 517 -24.98 3.51 -26.43
C SER A 517 -25.35 4.96 -26.73
N ALA A 518 -26.23 5.11 -27.72
CA ALA A 518 -27.11 6.27 -27.83
C ALA A 518 -28.08 6.33 -26.64
#